data_AF-A0A7W0SZ25-F1
#
_entry.id   AF-A0A7W0SZ25-F1
#
_cell.length_a   1.000
_cell.length_b   1.000
_cell.length_c   1.000
_cell.angle_alpha   90.00
_cell.angle_beta   90.00
_cell.angle_gamma   90.00
#
_symmetry.space_group_name_H-M   'P 1'
#
loop_
_entity.id
_entity.type
_entity.pdbx_description
1 polymer ?
#
loop_
_entity_poly.entity_id
_entity_poly.type
_entity_poly.pdbx_seq_one_letter_code
_entity_poly.pdbx_strand_id
1 'polypeptide(L)'
;MKRLSILVVALAVLVCAPARAAEPAPATTIPEGVVIGNVPVGGLTAEAAAEYVRTQFALPLVVGYGTYVLEAPTESLAAPAITKAVQQALVSAPNTVVPLTVTVRKPALRAYVAEISARFARKPVDARLFLRKLKPWISPEKVGREIDRAAAESALAAALVAGTRSPVVLKPKLVKAKLTRKSFGPVVVIKRGANSLSLYNGMRFVKSFGVATGQRQYPTPLGRFRVLVKWKNPWWYPPNSAWAKDLEPVPPGPGNPLGTRWMGISSPGVGIHGTPEPGSIGYSVSHGCIRMRIPDAEWLFNRITVGTTVFIVSA
;
A
#
# COMPACT_ATOMS: atom_id res chain seq x y z
N MET A 1 -47.10 86.91 -56.74
CA MET A 1 -46.27 85.80 -56.22
C MET A 1 -45.00 86.40 -55.63
N LYS A 2 -44.72 86.09 -54.36
CA LYS A 2 -43.88 86.88 -53.44
C LYS A 2 -42.38 86.73 -53.72
N ARG A 3 -41.65 87.85 -53.70
CA ARG A 3 -40.18 87.93 -53.58
C ARG A 3 -39.80 87.65 -52.12
N LEU A 4 -38.72 86.90 -51.87
CA LEU A 4 -38.19 86.67 -50.51
C LEU A 4 -36.69 86.96 -50.45
N SER A 5 -36.30 87.45 -49.28
CA SER A 5 -35.13 88.24 -48.96
C SER A 5 -33.88 87.43 -48.57
N ILE A 6 -32.74 87.91 -49.05
CA ILE A 6 -31.42 88.15 -48.42
C ILE A 6 -31.27 87.79 -46.91
N LEU A 7 -30.18 87.07 -46.52
CA LEU A 7 -28.96 87.60 -45.85
C LEU A 7 -28.29 86.66 -44.80
N VAL A 8 -27.00 86.35 -45.08
CA VAL A 8 -25.81 86.17 -44.21
C VAL A 8 -25.85 85.21 -43.02
N VAL A 9 -25.06 84.13 -43.13
CA VAL A 9 -24.50 83.35 -42.01
C VAL A 9 -23.05 83.77 -41.81
N ALA A 10 -22.72 84.27 -40.62
CA ALA A 10 -21.36 84.63 -40.22
C ALA A 10 -20.55 83.36 -39.87
N LEU A 11 -19.40 83.19 -40.53
CA LEU A 11 -18.47 82.10 -40.27
C LEU A 11 -17.46 82.53 -39.19
N ALA A 12 -17.62 82.03 -37.97
CA ALA A 12 -16.63 82.21 -36.90
C ALA A 12 -15.52 81.14 -37.06
N VAL A 13 -14.32 81.57 -37.43
CA VAL A 13 -13.12 80.73 -37.44
C VAL A 13 -12.57 80.67 -36.01
N LEU A 14 -12.83 79.56 -35.30
CA LEU A 14 -12.11 79.23 -34.07
C LEU A 14 -10.75 78.64 -34.45
N VAL A 15 -9.67 79.37 -34.16
CA VAL A 15 -8.30 78.83 -34.20
C VAL A 15 -8.10 77.95 -32.97
N CYS A 16 -8.19 76.64 -33.14
CA CYS A 16 -7.88 75.66 -32.11
C CYS A 16 -6.36 75.49 -32.03
N ALA A 17 -5.73 75.96 -30.96
CA ALA A 17 -4.33 75.65 -30.67
C ALA A 17 -4.20 74.16 -30.31
N PRO A 18 -3.16 73.43 -30.78
CA PRO A 18 -2.98 72.04 -30.42
C PRO A 18 -2.56 71.95 -28.95
N ALA A 19 -3.36 71.23 -28.16
CA ALA A 19 -2.95 70.81 -26.83
C ALA A 19 -1.71 69.91 -26.96
N ARG A 20 -0.57 70.41 -26.49
CA ARG A 20 0.69 69.67 -26.43
C ARG A 20 0.49 68.50 -25.45
N ALA A 21 0.40 67.28 -25.98
CA ALA A 21 0.39 66.07 -25.17
C ALA A 21 1.64 66.08 -24.29
N ALA A 22 1.46 65.98 -22.98
CA ALA A 22 2.56 65.87 -22.03
C ALA A 22 3.38 64.63 -22.38
N GLU A 23 4.69 64.80 -22.52
CA GLU A 23 5.66 63.71 -22.69
C GLU A 23 5.52 62.77 -21.48
N PRO A 24 5.29 61.46 -21.67
CA PRO A 24 5.23 60.53 -20.55
C PRO A 24 6.59 60.54 -19.83
N ALA A 25 6.55 60.76 -18.51
CA ALA A 25 7.75 60.72 -17.67
C ALA A 25 8.53 59.41 -17.92
N PRO A 26 9.88 59.44 -17.92
CA PRO A 26 10.67 58.23 -18.15
C PRO A 26 10.26 57.16 -17.14
N ALA A 27 9.87 56.00 -17.64
CA ALA A 27 9.48 54.88 -16.79
C ALA A 27 10.66 54.53 -15.88
N THR A 28 10.45 54.61 -14.55
CA THR A 28 11.47 54.27 -13.57
C THR A 28 11.86 52.80 -13.76
N THR A 29 13.07 52.56 -14.24
CA THR A 29 13.63 51.21 -14.43
C THR A 29 14.36 50.75 -13.18
N ILE A 30 14.41 49.43 -13.00
CA ILE A 30 15.18 48.80 -11.94
C ILE A 30 16.68 49.01 -12.21
N PRO A 31 17.49 49.38 -11.21
CA PRO A 31 18.93 49.56 -11.37
C PRO A 31 19.63 48.35 -12.00
N GLU A 32 20.67 48.62 -12.78
CA GLU A 32 21.40 47.60 -13.53
C GLU A 32 21.98 46.51 -12.63
N GLY A 33 21.99 45.28 -13.15
CA GLY A 33 22.52 44.10 -12.44
C GLY A 33 21.69 43.61 -11.25
N VAL A 34 20.55 44.22 -10.92
CA VAL A 34 19.68 43.73 -9.84
C VAL A 34 19.04 42.39 -10.22
N VAL A 35 19.00 41.46 -9.26
CA VAL A 35 18.43 40.12 -9.41
C VAL A 35 17.35 39.91 -8.35
N ILE A 36 16.19 39.40 -8.73
CA ILE A 36 15.15 38.94 -7.78
C ILE A 36 15.21 37.41 -7.68
N GLY A 37 15.63 36.88 -6.53
CA GLY A 37 15.92 35.46 -6.36
C GLY A 37 17.02 35.00 -7.30
N ASN A 38 16.65 34.27 -8.36
CA ASN A 38 17.55 33.79 -9.41
C ASN A 38 17.26 34.45 -10.78
N VAL A 39 16.41 35.48 -10.83
CA VAL A 39 15.93 36.10 -12.07
C VAL A 39 16.55 37.49 -12.23
N PRO A 40 17.37 37.74 -13.26
CA PRO A 40 17.96 39.06 -13.50
C PRO A 40 16.86 40.02 -14.00
N VAL A 41 16.70 41.17 -13.34
CA VAL A 41 15.64 42.15 -13.64
C VAL A 41 16.16 43.57 -13.85
N GLY A 42 17.47 43.80 -13.74
CA GLY A 42 18.09 45.10 -14.01
C GLY A 42 17.75 45.63 -15.41
N GLY A 43 17.52 46.93 -15.50
CA GLY A 43 17.14 47.62 -16.75
C GLY A 43 15.66 47.48 -17.14
N LEU A 44 14.88 46.61 -16.48
CA LEU A 44 13.45 46.44 -16.75
C LEU A 44 12.59 47.46 -16.01
N THR A 45 11.42 47.79 -16.57
CA THR A 45 10.37 48.49 -15.81
C THR A 45 9.77 47.57 -14.74
N ALA A 46 9.07 48.15 -13.76
CA ALA A 46 8.44 47.38 -12.68
C ALA A 46 7.47 46.31 -13.21
N GLU A 47 6.67 46.65 -14.22
CA GLU A 47 5.68 45.74 -14.83
C GLU A 47 6.37 44.61 -15.61
N ALA A 48 7.39 44.95 -16.40
CA ALA A 48 8.16 43.97 -17.17
C ALA A 48 8.93 43.02 -16.26
N ALA A 49 9.53 43.53 -15.18
CA ALA A 49 10.20 42.73 -14.16
C ALA A 49 9.23 41.80 -13.43
N ALA A 50 8.05 42.29 -13.06
CA ALA A 50 7.02 41.49 -12.40
C ALA A 50 6.55 40.33 -13.29
N GLU A 51 6.32 40.58 -14.58
CA GLU A 51 5.95 39.55 -15.55
C GLU A 51 7.08 38.55 -15.80
N TYR A 52 8.33 39.02 -15.89
CA TYR A 52 9.47 38.14 -16.09
C TYR A 52 9.69 37.20 -14.89
N VAL A 53 9.64 37.72 -13.66
CA VAL A 53 9.72 36.89 -12.46
C VAL A 53 8.55 35.90 -12.38
N ARG A 54 7.34 36.33 -12.77
CA ARG A 54 6.14 35.46 -12.80
C ARG A 54 6.33 34.29 -13.78
N THR A 55 6.73 34.57 -15.02
CA THR A 55 6.95 33.54 -16.05
C THR A 55 8.05 32.55 -15.66
N GLN A 56 9.16 33.02 -15.08
CA GLN A 56 10.22 32.14 -14.57
C GLN A 56 9.74 31.30 -13.38
N PHE A 57 8.94 31.87 -12.47
CA PHE A 57 8.37 31.13 -11.37
C PHE A 57 7.37 30.07 -11.85
N ALA A 58 6.58 30.37 -12.88
CA ALA A 58 5.58 29.49 -13.46
C ALA A 58 6.16 28.22 -14.13
N LEU A 59 7.46 28.21 -14.45
CA LEU A 59 8.13 27.02 -14.98
C LEU A 59 7.96 25.83 -14.02
N PRO A 60 7.53 24.66 -14.53
CA PRO A 60 7.26 23.50 -13.69
C PRO A 60 8.52 22.99 -12.99
N LEU A 61 8.33 22.42 -11.80
CA LEU A 61 9.38 21.69 -11.09
C LEU A 61 9.50 20.28 -11.66
N VAL A 62 10.72 19.86 -12.00
CA VAL A 62 10.98 18.49 -12.46
C VAL A 62 11.08 17.57 -11.25
N VAL A 63 10.28 16.51 -11.22
CA VAL A 63 10.22 15.53 -10.13
C VAL A 63 10.57 14.14 -10.66
N GLY A 64 11.65 13.56 -10.14
CA GLY A 64 12.11 12.22 -10.52
C GLY A 64 11.65 11.14 -9.55
N TYR A 65 11.21 10.00 -10.06
CA TYR A 65 10.94 8.81 -9.25
C TYR A 65 11.33 7.53 -10.02
N GLY A 66 12.47 6.94 -9.68
CA GLY A 66 13.04 5.83 -10.44
C GLY A 66 13.35 6.28 -11.88
N THR A 67 12.73 5.64 -12.87
CA THR A 67 12.85 6.01 -14.29
C THR A 67 11.79 7.02 -14.75
N TYR A 68 10.86 7.40 -13.87
CA TYR A 68 9.79 8.34 -14.20
C TYR A 68 10.23 9.77 -13.93
N VAL A 69 9.89 10.66 -14.86
CA VAL A 69 10.04 12.11 -14.72
C VAL A 69 8.65 12.73 -14.80
N LEU A 70 8.33 13.60 -13.86
CA LEU A 70 7.05 14.28 -13.72
C LEU A 70 7.28 15.78 -13.64
N GLU A 71 6.25 16.54 -13.99
CA GLU A 71 6.23 17.98 -13.82
C GLU A 71 5.27 18.36 -12.69
N ALA A 72 5.75 19.21 -11.79
CA ALA A 72 4.99 19.76 -10.67
C ALA A 72 4.62 21.22 -10.98
N PRO A 73 3.32 21.56 -11.03
CA PRO A 73 2.88 22.92 -11.30
C PRO A 73 3.24 23.84 -10.13
N THR A 74 4.26 24.69 -10.28
CA THR A 74 4.78 25.54 -9.20
C THR A 74 3.74 26.53 -8.69
N GLU A 75 2.94 27.13 -9.58
CA GLU A 75 1.93 28.13 -9.24
C GLU A 75 0.76 27.59 -8.43
N SER A 76 0.45 26.30 -8.56
CA SER A 76 -0.60 25.68 -7.74
C SER A 76 -0.06 25.32 -6.34
N LEU A 77 1.26 25.06 -6.24
CA LEU A 77 1.94 24.59 -5.04
C LEU A 77 2.49 25.71 -4.16
N ALA A 78 2.82 26.87 -4.72
CA ALA A 78 3.36 28.00 -3.98
C ALA A 78 3.01 29.35 -4.62
N ALA A 79 3.07 30.41 -3.82
CA ALA A 79 2.82 31.79 -4.24
C ALA A 79 4.05 32.67 -3.96
N PRO A 80 4.65 33.30 -4.98
CA PRO A 80 5.76 34.24 -4.81
C PRO A 80 5.25 35.65 -4.49
N ALA A 81 5.91 36.35 -3.57
CA ALA A 81 5.61 37.74 -3.21
C ALA A 81 6.23 38.74 -4.23
N ILE A 82 5.86 38.64 -5.50
CA ILE A 82 6.48 39.37 -6.62
C ILE A 82 6.38 40.88 -6.43
N THR A 83 5.21 41.41 -6.11
CA THR A 83 5.00 42.86 -5.96
C THR A 83 5.94 43.48 -4.92
N LYS A 84 6.11 42.81 -3.77
CA LYS A 84 7.01 43.26 -2.71
C LYS A 84 8.48 43.21 -3.15
N ALA A 85 8.87 42.13 -3.84
CA ALA A 85 10.23 41.98 -4.34
C ALA A 85 10.58 43.02 -5.41
N VAL A 86 9.66 43.34 -6.32
CA VAL A 86 9.85 44.38 -7.34
C VAL A 86 9.93 45.77 -6.73
N GLN A 87 9.07 46.10 -5.76
CA GLN A 87 9.14 47.37 -5.03
C GLN A 87 10.48 47.55 -4.31
N GLN A 88 11.01 46.48 -3.72
CA GLN A 88 12.33 46.50 -3.10
C GLN A 88 13.46 46.63 -4.13
N ALA A 89 13.34 45.98 -5.29
CA ALA A 89 14.33 46.05 -6.37
C ALA A 89 14.47 47.47 -6.95
N LEU A 90 13.36 48.22 -7.09
CA LEU A 90 13.36 49.59 -7.60
C LEU A 90 14.19 50.57 -6.74
N VAL A 91 14.29 50.31 -5.44
CA VAL A 91 15.02 51.17 -4.48
C VAL A 91 16.36 50.57 -4.05
N SER A 92 16.77 49.45 -4.65
CA SER A 92 18.02 48.77 -4.32
C SER A 92 19.22 49.36 -5.08
N ALA A 93 20.43 49.16 -4.56
CA ALA A 93 21.64 49.54 -5.30
C ALA A 93 21.85 48.64 -6.54
N PRO A 94 22.57 49.10 -7.57
CA PRO A 94 22.99 48.25 -8.69
C PRO A 94 23.69 46.96 -8.22
N ASN A 95 23.53 45.86 -8.95
CA ASN A 95 24.09 44.54 -8.63
C ASN A 95 23.61 43.92 -7.30
N THR A 96 22.46 44.37 -6.76
CA THR A 96 21.87 43.79 -5.54
C THR A 96 21.06 42.53 -5.83
N VAL A 97 21.17 41.52 -4.96
CA VAL A 97 20.28 40.34 -4.96
C VAL A 97 19.14 40.55 -3.96
N VAL A 98 17.93 40.72 -4.48
CA VAL A 98 16.71 40.86 -3.69
C VAL A 98 16.08 39.47 -3.48
N PRO A 99 15.80 39.04 -2.25
CA PRO A 99 15.19 37.73 -2.02
C PRO A 99 13.73 37.69 -2.48
N LEU A 100 13.35 36.61 -3.18
CA LEU A 100 11.96 36.33 -3.50
C LEU A 100 11.33 35.48 -2.39
N THR A 101 10.48 36.08 -1.54
CA THR A 101 9.71 35.32 -0.56
C THR A 101 8.68 34.43 -1.26
N VAL A 102 8.78 33.11 -1.07
CA VAL A 102 7.84 32.13 -1.62
C VAL A 102 7.06 31.47 -0.48
N THR A 103 5.73 31.57 -0.54
CA THR A 103 4.83 30.92 0.42
C THR A 103 4.32 29.61 -0.16
N VAL A 104 4.79 28.49 0.39
CA VAL A 104 4.32 27.15 -0.02
C VAL A 104 2.91 26.89 0.51
N ARG A 105 2.01 26.50 -0.40
CA ARG A 105 0.63 26.11 -0.07
C ARG A 105 0.63 24.67 0.44
N LYS A 106 0.87 24.49 1.74
CA LYS A 106 0.98 23.17 2.39
C LYS A 106 -0.15 22.18 2.02
N PRO A 107 -1.44 22.58 1.97
CA PRO A 107 -2.51 21.66 1.58
C PRO A 107 -2.38 21.17 0.14
N ALA A 108 -2.07 22.06 -0.81
CA ALA A 108 -1.89 21.72 -2.22
C ALA A 108 -0.67 20.81 -2.41
N LEU A 109 0.45 21.10 -1.72
CA LEU A 109 1.64 20.26 -1.75
C LEU A 109 1.37 18.84 -1.22
N ARG A 110 0.67 18.73 -0.09
CA ARG A 110 0.25 17.43 0.47
C ARG A 110 -0.64 16.65 -0.50
N ALA A 111 -1.60 17.34 -1.13
CA ALA A 111 -2.47 16.72 -2.12
C ALA A 111 -1.69 16.19 -3.33
N TYR A 112 -0.78 17.00 -3.87
CA TYR A 112 0.09 16.60 -4.99
C TYR A 112 0.99 15.40 -4.65
N VAL A 113 1.66 15.43 -3.48
CA VAL A 113 2.47 14.30 -3.02
C VAL A 113 1.61 13.06 -2.77
N ALA A 114 0.38 13.22 -2.26
CA ALA A 114 -0.54 12.10 -2.07
C ALA A 114 -0.98 11.48 -3.39
N GLU A 115 -1.23 12.29 -4.42
CA GLU A 115 -1.58 11.84 -5.77
C GLU A 115 -0.44 11.04 -6.40
N ILE A 116 0.78 11.58 -6.41
CA ILE A 116 1.98 10.88 -6.90
C ILE A 116 2.18 9.59 -6.09
N SER A 117 2.11 9.68 -4.76
CA SER A 117 2.25 8.52 -3.88
C SER A 117 1.23 7.44 -4.23
N ALA A 118 -0.02 7.79 -4.53
CA ALA A 118 -1.06 6.83 -4.91
C ALA A 118 -0.78 6.20 -6.28
N ARG A 119 -0.32 7.00 -7.26
CA ARG A 119 0.04 6.54 -8.61
C ARG A 119 1.15 5.50 -8.62
N PHE A 120 2.17 5.67 -7.77
CA PHE A 120 3.34 4.78 -7.75
C PHE A 120 3.31 3.73 -6.62
N ALA A 121 2.34 3.83 -5.70
CA ALA A 121 2.18 2.89 -4.62
C ALA A 121 1.89 1.48 -5.15
N ARG A 122 2.61 0.51 -4.60
CA ARG A 122 2.31 -0.91 -4.75
C ARG A 122 2.13 -1.49 -3.37
N LYS A 123 0.93 -2.01 -3.10
CA LYS A 123 0.67 -2.71 -1.84
C LYS A 123 1.56 -3.96 -1.72
N PRO A 124 2.07 -4.27 -0.52
CA PRO A 124 2.73 -5.54 -0.30
C PRO A 124 1.75 -6.70 -0.50
N VAL A 125 2.27 -7.86 -0.91
CA VAL A 125 1.48 -9.07 -1.09
C VAL A 125 2.01 -10.14 -0.15
N ASP A 126 1.14 -10.60 0.74
CA ASP A 126 1.45 -11.67 1.68
C ASP A 126 1.66 -13.01 0.98
N ALA A 127 2.58 -13.81 1.54
CA ALA A 127 2.73 -15.21 1.19
C ALA A 127 1.45 -15.99 1.55
N ARG A 128 1.08 -16.95 0.70
CA ARG A 128 -0.12 -17.79 0.87
C ARG A 128 0.27 -19.26 0.81
N LEU A 129 -0.24 -20.03 1.77
CA LEU A 129 -0.12 -21.49 1.81
C LEU A 129 -1.28 -22.13 1.04
N PHE A 130 -0.99 -23.08 0.16
CA PHE A 130 -1.96 -23.93 -0.53
C PHE A 130 -1.31 -25.27 -0.92
N LEU A 131 -2.03 -26.16 -1.59
CA LEU A 131 -1.47 -27.41 -2.11
C LEU A 131 -1.13 -27.28 -3.60
N ARG A 132 0.07 -27.72 -3.99
CA ARG A 132 0.48 -27.92 -5.38
C ARG A 132 0.96 -29.36 -5.53
N LYS A 133 0.34 -30.13 -6.44
CA LYS A 133 0.61 -31.58 -6.59
C LYS A 133 0.52 -32.32 -5.23
N LEU A 134 -0.53 -32.03 -4.45
CA LEU A 134 -0.80 -32.60 -3.12
C LEU A 134 0.26 -32.34 -2.04
N LYS A 135 1.18 -31.39 -2.25
CA LYS A 135 2.19 -30.98 -1.27
C LYS A 135 1.99 -29.51 -0.88
N PRO A 136 2.32 -29.11 0.35
CA PRO A 136 2.29 -27.70 0.75
C PRO A 136 3.18 -26.86 -0.15
N TRP A 137 2.61 -25.76 -0.64
CA TRP A 137 3.31 -24.76 -1.40
C TRP A 137 2.99 -23.39 -0.83
N ILE A 138 4.02 -22.58 -0.61
CA ILE A 138 3.88 -21.23 -0.09
C ILE A 138 4.35 -20.25 -1.16
N SER A 139 3.45 -19.39 -1.62
CA SER A 139 3.78 -18.35 -2.59
C SER A 139 4.85 -17.42 -2.01
N PRO A 140 5.74 -16.86 -2.84
CA PRO A 140 6.65 -15.81 -2.36
C PRO A 140 5.83 -14.57 -1.98
N GLU A 141 6.20 -13.94 -0.87
CA GLU A 141 5.75 -12.60 -0.55
C GLU A 141 6.32 -11.57 -1.55
N LYS A 142 5.59 -10.48 -1.77
CA LYS A 142 6.07 -9.35 -2.55
C LYS A 142 6.13 -8.10 -1.68
N VAL A 143 7.29 -7.46 -1.67
CA VAL A 143 7.49 -6.18 -0.99
C VAL A 143 6.70 -5.11 -1.71
N GLY A 144 5.97 -4.31 -0.93
CA GLY A 144 5.29 -3.12 -1.40
C GLY A 144 6.24 -1.93 -1.50
N ARG A 145 5.81 -0.89 -2.19
CA ARG A 145 6.53 0.38 -2.25
C ARG A 145 5.54 1.52 -2.11
N GLU A 146 5.93 2.55 -1.41
CA GLU A 146 5.25 3.84 -1.33
C GLU A 146 6.29 4.94 -1.48
N ILE A 147 5.86 6.18 -1.67
CA ILE A 147 6.76 7.33 -1.59
C ILE A 147 6.85 7.74 -0.14
N ASP A 148 8.05 8.07 0.34
CA ASP A 148 8.19 8.72 1.64
C ASP A 148 7.60 10.14 1.55
N ARG A 149 6.34 10.28 2.00
CA ARG A 149 5.58 11.53 1.88
C ARG A 149 6.24 12.68 2.61
N ALA A 150 6.77 12.45 3.81
CA ALA A 150 7.39 13.49 4.59
C ALA A 150 8.68 14.00 3.92
N ALA A 151 9.52 13.07 3.44
CA ALA A 151 10.72 13.44 2.70
C ALA A 151 10.40 14.14 1.37
N ALA A 152 9.37 13.67 0.65
CA ALA A 152 8.92 14.28 -0.60
C ALA A 152 8.37 15.70 -0.41
N GLU A 153 7.49 15.91 0.58
CA GLU A 153 6.97 17.24 0.93
C GLU A 153 8.10 18.20 1.30
N SER A 154 9.05 17.75 2.12
CA SER A 154 10.19 18.57 2.52
C SER A 154 11.08 18.94 1.32
N ALA A 155 11.40 17.99 0.45
CA ALA A 155 12.27 18.23 -0.71
C ALA A 155 11.61 19.17 -1.74
N LEU A 156 10.32 18.97 -2.03
CA LEU A 156 9.58 19.83 -2.95
C LEU A 156 9.38 21.25 -2.39
N ALA A 157 9.08 21.39 -1.10
CA ALA A 157 8.98 22.69 -0.45
C ALA A 157 10.32 23.46 -0.51
N ALA A 158 11.44 22.77 -0.24
CA ALA A 158 12.76 23.37 -0.35
C ALA A 158 13.07 23.82 -1.78
N ALA A 159 12.73 23.02 -2.79
CA ALA A 159 12.94 23.38 -4.19
C ALA A 159 12.08 24.58 -4.65
N LEU A 160 10.82 24.65 -4.18
CA LEU A 160 9.93 25.79 -4.44
C LEU A 160 10.49 27.09 -3.85
N VAL A 161 11.01 27.04 -2.62
CA VAL A 161 11.57 28.21 -1.92
C VAL A 161 12.90 28.63 -2.51
N ALA A 162 13.78 27.68 -2.85
CA ALA A 162 15.08 27.97 -3.45
C ALA A 162 14.97 28.54 -4.88
N GLY A 163 13.81 28.41 -5.53
CA GLY A 163 13.60 28.87 -6.90
C GLY A 163 14.44 28.11 -7.94
N THR A 164 15.07 27.00 -7.57
CA THR A 164 15.84 26.14 -8.48
C THR A 164 14.91 25.27 -9.31
N ARG A 165 15.32 24.90 -10.52
CA ARG A 165 14.60 23.96 -11.40
C ARG A 165 15.34 22.63 -11.60
N SER A 166 16.29 22.34 -10.71
CA SER A 166 16.98 21.05 -10.65
C SER A 166 16.00 19.92 -10.30
N PRO A 167 16.15 18.71 -10.86
CA PRO A 167 15.24 17.61 -10.58
C PRO A 167 15.18 17.24 -9.09
N VAL A 168 13.98 17.19 -8.54
CA VAL A 168 13.72 16.71 -7.17
C VAL A 168 13.50 15.20 -7.21
N VAL A 169 14.45 14.43 -6.69
CA VAL A 169 14.39 12.97 -6.71
C VAL A 169 13.66 12.44 -5.47
N LEU A 170 12.50 11.83 -5.69
CA LEU A 170 11.70 11.19 -4.65
C LEU A 170 12.20 9.79 -4.35
N LYS A 171 12.35 9.47 -3.06
CA LYS A 171 12.83 8.16 -2.60
C LYS A 171 11.67 7.20 -2.35
N PRO A 172 11.76 5.95 -2.82
CA PRO A 172 10.80 4.92 -2.45
C PRO A 172 11.03 4.47 -1.01
N LYS A 173 9.94 4.29 -0.28
CA LYS A 173 9.88 3.61 1.01
C LYS A 173 9.32 2.21 0.81
N LEU A 174 10.08 1.20 1.22
CA LEU A 174 9.68 -0.20 1.09
C LEU A 174 8.72 -0.59 2.21
N VAL A 175 7.60 -1.21 1.84
CA VAL A 175 6.60 -1.71 2.78
C VAL A 175 6.67 -3.24 2.82
N LYS A 176 7.03 -3.80 3.97
CA LYS A 176 7.17 -5.25 4.13
C LYS A 176 5.80 -5.94 4.12
N ALA A 177 5.75 -7.15 3.57
CA ALA A 177 4.59 -8.03 3.71
C ALA A 177 4.43 -8.49 5.16
N LYS A 178 3.18 -8.72 5.58
CA LYS A 178 2.86 -9.17 6.94
C LYS A 178 3.17 -10.65 7.11
N LEU A 179 2.83 -11.46 6.11
CA LEU A 179 3.13 -12.88 6.10
C LEU A 179 4.21 -13.17 5.06
N THR A 180 5.27 -13.81 5.51
CA THR A 180 6.38 -14.30 4.69
C THR A 180 6.34 -15.81 4.60
N ARG A 181 7.09 -16.40 3.68
CA ARG A 181 7.27 -17.87 3.66
C ARG A 181 7.73 -18.45 5.00
N LYS A 182 8.54 -17.70 5.74
CA LYS A 182 9.06 -18.10 7.06
C LYS A 182 8.00 -18.00 8.16
N SER A 183 6.92 -17.27 7.93
CA SER A 183 5.81 -17.13 8.89
C SER A 183 4.94 -18.39 8.98
N PHE A 184 5.05 -19.33 8.04
CA PHE A 184 4.28 -20.57 8.05
C PHE A 184 5.06 -21.69 8.74
N GLY A 185 4.48 -22.21 9.82
CA GLY A 185 5.02 -23.33 10.57
C GLY A 185 4.64 -24.70 10.00
N PRO A 186 4.45 -25.71 10.86
CA PRO A 186 4.05 -27.05 10.43
C PRO A 186 2.76 -27.08 9.61
N VAL A 187 2.69 -28.00 8.66
CA VAL A 187 1.50 -28.26 7.82
C VAL A 187 1.27 -29.75 7.76
N VAL A 188 0.04 -30.18 8.07
CA VAL A 188 -0.38 -31.57 7.95
C VAL A 188 -1.16 -31.74 6.64
N VAL A 189 -0.85 -32.80 5.89
CA VAL A 189 -1.61 -33.19 4.69
C VAL A 189 -2.06 -34.63 4.86
N ILE A 190 -3.37 -34.84 4.81
CA ILE A 190 -4.03 -36.13 4.95
C ILE A 190 -4.61 -36.51 3.59
N LYS A 191 -4.22 -37.68 3.11
CA LYS A 191 -4.66 -38.27 1.86
C LYS A 191 -5.63 -39.40 2.20
N ARG A 192 -6.91 -39.17 1.95
CA ARG A 192 -7.98 -40.08 2.37
C ARG A 192 -7.94 -41.39 1.58
N GLY A 193 -7.75 -41.32 0.27
CA GLY A 193 -7.69 -42.51 -0.59
C GLY A 193 -6.47 -43.38 -0.31
N ALA A 194 -5.35 -42.75 0.05
CA ALA A 194 -4.11 -43.46 0.40
C ALA A 194 -3.99 -43.81 1.90
N ASN A 195 -4.98 -43.48 2.74
CA ASN A 195 -4.94 -43.67 4.20
C ASN A 195 -3.59 -43.23 4.82
N SER A 196 -3.12 -42.05 4.44
CA SER A 196 -1.82 -41.53 4.88
C SER A 196 -1.90 -40.09 5.38
N LEU A 197 -1.06 -39.79 6.37
CA LEU A 197 -0.86 -38.45 6.94
C LEU A 197 0.59 -38.07 6.78
N SER A 198 0.87 -36.91 6.21
CA SER A 198 2.22 -36.38 6.03
C SER A 198 2.38 -35.05 6.76
N LEU A 199 3.46 -34.92 7.55
CA LEU A 199 3.87 -33.69 8.20
C LEU A 199 4.93 -32.98 7.36
N TYR A 200 4.76 -31.68 7.21
CA TYR A 200 5.72 -30.76 6.61
C TYR A 200 6.06 -29.66 7.60
N ASN A 201 7.28 -29.11 7.50
CA ASN A 201 7.66 -27.84 8.11
C ASN A 201 7.73 -26.80 6.99
N GLY A 202 6.71 -25.94 6.89
CA GLY A 202 6.47 -25.14 5.70
C GLY A 202 6.29 -26.04 4.47
N MET A 203 7.23 -25.96 3.51
CA MET A 203 7.23 -26.79 2.30
C MET A 203 8.14 -28.04 2.42
N ARG A 204 8.93 -28.15 3.49
CA ARG A 204 9.89 -29.26 3.67
C ARG A 204 9.17 -30.47 4.26
N PHE A 205 9.23 -31.61 3.60
CA PHE A 205 8.72 -32.86 4.13
C PHE A 205 9.47 -33.26 5.41
N VAL A 206 8.74 -33.77 6.40
CA VAL A 206 9.30 -34.23 7.69
C VAL A 206 9.11 -35.72 7.85
N LYS A 207 7.87 -36.20 7.88
CA LYS A 207 7.54 -37.62 8.11
C LYS A 207 6.16 -37.95 7.55
N SER A 208 5.94 -39.21 7.19
CA SER A 208 4.64 -39.75 6.80
C SER A 208 4.24 -40.91 7.71
N PHE A 209 2.94 -41.13 7.83
CA PHE A 209 2.31 -42.12 8.69
C PHE A 209 1.15 -42.78 7.96
N GLY A 210 0.95 -44.07 8.21
CA GLY A 210 -0.32 -44.71 7.92
C GLY A 210 -1.37 -44.25 8.92
N VAL A 211 -2.60 -44.04 8.46
CA VAL A 211 -3.75 -43.66 9.31
C VAL A 211 -4.97 -44.50 8.96
N ALA A 212 -5.99 -44.51 9.82
CA ALA A 212 -7.32 -44.93 9.45
C ALA A 212 -8.21 -43.71 9.24
N THR A 213 -9.02 -43.72 8.18
CA THR A 213 -9.94 -42.61 7.86
C THR A 213 -11.40 -43.04 8.04
N GLY A 214 -12.32 -42.10 7.85
CA GLY A 214 -13.75 -42.32 7.96
C GLY A 214 -14.29 -43.26 6.89
N GLN A 215 -15.17 -44.17 7.30
CA GLN A 215 -15.88 -45.09 6.42
C GLN A 215 -16.83 -44.35 5.46
N ARG A 216 -17.32 -45.04 4.43
CA ARG A 216 -18.17 -44.41 3.39
C ARG A 216 -19.40 -43.68 3.94
N GLN A 217 -20.04 -44.23 4.97
CA GLN A 217 -21.21 -43.64 5.62
C GLN A 217 -20.85 -42.42 6.51
N TYR A 218 -19.61 -42.36 6.99
CA TYR A 218 -19.10 -41.31 7.88
C TYR A 218 -17.72 -40.85 7.40
N PRO A 219 -17.64 -40.26 6.20
CA PRO A 219 -16.36 -40.01 5.57
C PRO A 219 -15.59 -38.92 6.31
N THR A 220 -14.27 -39.06 6.39
CA THR A 220 -13.42 -37.94 6.83
C THR A 220 -13.63 -36.75 5.87
N PRO A 221 -13.93 -35.54 6.40
CA PRO A 221 -14.28 -34.39 5.58
C PRO A 221 -13.08 -33.92 4.76
N LEU A 222 -13.34 -33.49 3.53
CA LEU A 222 -12.32 -32.88 2.66
C LEU A 222 -12.25 -31.38 2.90
N GLY A 223 -11.06 -30.80 2.75
CA GLY A 223 -10.89 -29.35 2.80
C GLY A 223 -9.65 -28.89 3.54
N ARG A 224 -9.67 -27.61 3.91
CA ARG A 224 -8.62 -26.96 4.68
C ARG A 224 -9.13 -26.66 6.08
N PHE A 225 -8.46 -27.21 7.08
CA PHE A 225 -8.77 -27.07 8.48
C PHE A 225 -7.56 -26.53 9.26
N ARG A 226 -7.75 -26.30 10.54
CA ARG A 226 -6.70 -25.99 11.51
C ARG A 226 -6.88 -26.80 12.78
N VAL A 227 -5.79 -27.14 13.46
CA VAL A 227 -5.87 -27.70 14.82
C VAL A 227 -6.41 -26.63 15.76
N LEU A 228 -7.54 -26.90 16.42
CA LEU A 228 -8.16 -25.98 17.37
C LEU A 228 -7.74 -26.27 18.81
N VAL A 229 -7.67 -27.55 19.16
CA VAL A 229 -7.39 -27.98 20.54
C VAL A 229 -6.50 -29.20 20.54
N LYS A 230 -5.81 -29.39 21.66
CA LYS A 230 -4.88 -30.49 21.89
C LYS A 230 -5.02 -30.99 23.32
N TRP A 231 -5.40 -32.26 23.49
CA TRP A 231 -5.55 -32.89 24.81
C TRP A 231 -4.66 -34.12 24.93
N LYS A 232 -4.03 -34.27 26.09
CA LYS A 232 -3.32 -35.49 26.49
C LYS A 232 -4.27 -36.31 27.35
N ASN A 233 -4.30 -37.62 27.10
CA ASN A 233 -5.11 -38.60 27.83
C ASN A 233 -6.56 -38.13 28.01
N PRO A 234 -7.30 -37.88 26.90
CA PRO A 234 -8.65 -37.33 26.97
C PRO A 234 -9.65 -38.39 27.43
N TRP A 235 -10.70 -37.95 28.12
CA TRP A 235 -11.95 -38.71 28.15
C TRP A 235 -12.50 -38.83 26.73
N TRP A 236 -13.05 -39.99 26.40
CA TRP A 236 -13.85 -40.14 25.18
C TRP A 236 -15.33 -40.07 25.55
N TYR A 237 -16.03 -39.12 24.95
CA TYR A 237 -17.48 -39.00 25.07
C TYR A 237 -18.12 -39.48 23.76
N PRO A 238 -19.02 -40.47 23.82
CA PRO A 238 -19.84 -40.89 22.69
C PRO A 238 -20.53 -39.68 22.04
N PRO A 239 -20.44 -39.50 20.71
CA PRO A 239 -21.18 -38.45 20.04
C PRO A 239 -22.67 -38.76 20.06
N ASN A 240 -23.51 -37.73 19.98
CA ASN A 240 -24.95 -37.91 19.77
C ASN A 240 -25.23 -38.41 18.34
N SER A 241 -25.10 -39.72 18.13
CA SER A 241 -25.30 -40.39 16.84
C SER A 241 -25.82 -41.81 17.05
N ALA A 242 -26.60 -42.31 16.09
CA ALA A 242 -27.25 -43.62 16.20
C ALA A 242 -26.27 -44.77 16.45
N TRP A 243 -25.04 -44.71 15.90
CA TRP A 243 -24.02 -45.74 16.10
C TRP A 243 -23.44 -45.76 17.52
N ALA A 244 -23.59 -44.67 18.28
CA ALA A 244 -23.00 -44.46 19.59
C ALA A 244 -24.05 -44.33 20.71
N LYS A 245 -25.33 -44.56 20.40
CA LYS A 245 -26.47 -44.29 21.28
C LYS A 245 -26.42 -45.02 22.64
N ASP A 246 -25.86 -46.23 22.66
CA ASP A 246 -25.79 -47.10 23.85
C ASP A 246 -24.37 -47.13 24.45
N LEU A 247 -23.46 -46.26 23.97
CA LEU A 247 -22.10 -46.20 24.47
C LEU A 247 -22.03 -45.22 25.64
N GLU A 248 -21.18 -45.55 26.61
CA GLU A 248 -20.92 -44.71 27.78
C GLU A 248 -19.59 -43.95 27.63
N PRO A 249 -19.40 -42.83 28.36
CA PRO A 249 -18.11 -42.14 28.42
C PRO A 249 -16.99 -43.07 28.90
N VAL A 250 -15.88 -43.08 28.16
CA VAL A 250 -14.72 -43.93 28.48
C VAL A 250 -13.60 -43.07 29.08
N PRO A 251 -13.11 -43.39 30.29
CA PRO A 251 -12.02 -42.65 30.91
C PRO A 251 -10.70 -42.81 30.15
N PRO A 252 -9.69 -41.96 30.42
CA PRO A 252 -8.36 -42.16 29.90
C PRO A 252 -7.76 -43.49 30.37
N GLY A 253 -7.21 -44.29 29.45
CA GLY A 253 -6.63 -45.58 29.78
C GLY A 253 -6.66 -46.59 28.62
N PRO A 254 -6.28 -47.85 28.88
CA PRO A 254 -6.41 -48.95 27.92
C PRO A 254 -7.84 -49.04 27.37
N GLY A 255 -7.98 -49.26 26.06
CA GLY A 255 -9.28 -49.38 25.40
C GLY A 255 -9.99 -48.05 25.06
N ASN A 256 -9.48 -46.90 25.52
CA ASN A 256 -10.05 -45.60 25.16
C ASN A 256 -9.99 -45.37 23.62
N PRO A 257 -11.12 -45.11 22.93
CA PRO A 257 -11.15 -44.96 21.47
C PRO A 257 -10.28 -43.83 20.90
N LEU A 258 -9.97 -42.80 21.71
CA LEU A 258 -9.09 -41.69 21.33
C LEU A 258 -7.61 -41.98 21.58
N GLY A 259 -7.29 -43.09 22.24
CA GLY A 259 -5.95 -43.40 22.72
C GLY A 259 -5.43 -42.31 23.65
N THR A 260 -4.15 -41.95 23.50
CA THR A 260 -3.48 -41.06 24.46
C THR A 260 -3.45 -39.59 24.02
N ARG A 261 -3.78 -39.26 22.77
CA ARG A 261 -3.71 -37.89 22.24
C ARG A 261 -4.92 -37.57 21.39
N TRP A 262 -5.47 -36.38 21.60
CA TRP A 262 -6.48 -35.78 20.76
C TRP A 262 -5.99 -34.45 20.19
N MET A 263 -6.13 -34.29 18.87
CA MET A 263 -5.85 -33.06 18.14
C MET A 263 -7.09 -32.71 17.32
N GLY A 264 -8.03 -32.01 17.96
CA GLY A 264 -9.29 -31.59 17.33
C GLY A 264 -9.05 -30.56 16.24
N ILE A 265 -9.69 -30.73 15.09
CA ILE A 265 -9.56 -29.81 13.96
C ILE A 265 -10.78 -28.90 13.84
N SER A 266 -10.72 -27.89 12.97
CA SER A 266 -11.83 -26.97 12.69
C SER A 266 -12.94 -27.58 11.85
N SER A 267 -13.31 -28.81 12.18
CA SER A 267 -14.50 -29.53 11.72
C SER A 267 -15.14 -30.15 12.96
N PRO A 268 -16.41 -29.85 13.26
CA PRO A 268 -17.08 -30.33 14.48
C PRO A 268 -16.96 -31.85 14.64
N GLY A 269 -16.58 -32.31 15.83
CA GLY A 269 -16.46 -33.73 16.16
C GLY A 269 -15.31 -34.50 15.48
N VAL A 270 -14.49 -33.84 14.65
CA VAL A 270 -13.40 -34.50 13.92
C VAL A 270 -12.05 -34.11 14.53
N GLY A 271 -11.17 -35.11 14.66
CA GLY A 271 -9.81 -34.91 15.14
C GLY A 271 -8.84 -35.97 14.64
N ILE A 272 -7.56 -35.68 14.85
CA ILE A 272 -6.46 -36.63 14.68
C ILE A 272 -6.16 -37.20 16.07
N HIS A 273 -6.15 -38.52 16.22
CA HIS A 273 -5.98 -39.15 17.53
C HIS A 273 -5.34 -40.53 17.46
N GLY A 274 -4.90 -41.05 18.62
CA GLY A 274 -4.39 -42.42 18.74
C GLY A 274 -5.53 -43.44 18.67
N THR A 275 -5.24 -44.71 18.45
CA THR A 275 -6.27 -45.78 18.53
C THR A 275 -5.75 -47.00 19.26
N PRO A 276 -6.58 -47.67 20.08
CA PRO A 276 -6.25 -48.97 20.67
C PRO A 276 -6.29 -50.11 19.64
N GLU A 277 -6.80 -49.85 18.43
CA GLU A 277 -6.94 -50.83 17.34
C GLU A 277 -5.91 -50.57 16.22
N PRO A 278 -4.61 -50.91 16.40
CA PRO A 278 -3.58 -50.64 15.39
C PRO A 278 -3.82 -51.37 14.06
N GLY A 279 -4.60 -52.45 14.05
CA GLY A 279 -5.02 -53.16 12.83
C GLY A 279 -5.94 -52.35 11.92
N SER A 280 -6.58 -51.29 12.43
CA SER A 280 -7.42 -50.39 11.63
C SER A 280 -6.62 -49.49 10.67
N ILE A 281 -5.32 -49.33 10.91
CA ILE A 281 -4.45 -48.42 10.15
C ILE A 281 -4.28 -48.93 8.72
N GLY A 282 -4.52 -48.05 7.74
CA GLY A 282 -4.52 -48.40 6.31
C GLY A 282 -5.94 -48.61 5.75
N TYR A 283 -6.97 -48.58 6.59
CA TYR A 283 -8.37 -48.79 6.20
C TYR A 283 -9.26 -47.59 6.53
N SER A 284 -10.41 -47.50 5.85
CA SER A 284 -11.42 -46.47 6.08
C SER A 284 -12.56 -47.02 6.95
N VAL A 285 -12.36 -47.00 8.26
CA VAL A 285 -13.23 -47.68 9.26
C VAL A 285 -13.71 -46.78 10.40
N SER A 286 -13.27 -45.52 10.46
CA SER A 286 -13.67 -44.61 11.53
C SER A 286 -15.03 -43.94 11.24
N HIS A 287 -15.56 -43.22 12.22
CA HIS A 287 -16.75 -42.37 12.05
C HIS A 287 -16.41 -40.91 11.65
N GLY A 288 -15.30 -40.72 10.94
CA GLY A 288 -14.86 -39.43 10.39
C GLY A 288 -13.51 -38.94 10.91
N CYS A 289 -13.10 -39.36 12.10
CA CYS A 289 -11.81 -39.03 12.68
C CYS A 289 -10.62 -39.71 11.97
N ILE A 290 -9.42 -39.18 12.19
CA ILE A 290 -8.18 -39.72 11.65
C ILE A 290 -7.46 -40.47 12.77
N ARG A 291 -7.48 -41.80 12.71
CA ARG A 291 -6.85 -42.68 13.70
C ARG A 291 -5.38 -42.90 13.34
N MET A 292 -4.51 -42.84 14.34
CA MET A 292 -3.07 -43.09 14.24
C MET A 292 -2.67 -44.17 15.24
N ARG A 293 -1.57 -44.88 14.98
CA ARG A 293 -0.92 -45.68 16.03
C ARG A 293 -0.58 -44.75 17.19
N ILE A 294 -0.76 -45.21 18.43
CA ILE A 294 -0.55 -44.39 19.64
C ILE A 294 0.83 -43.69 19.63
N PRO A 295 1.97 -44.38 19.40
CA PRO A 295 3.27 -43.71 19.38
C PRO A 295 3.40 -42.62 18.30
N ASP A 296 2.77 -42.81 17.14
CA ASP A 296 2.78 -41.82 16.06
C ASP A 296 1.91 -40.60 16.40
N ALA A 297 0.77 -40.82 17.05
CA ALA A 297 -0.09 -39.74 17.55
C ALA A 297 0.65 -38.90 18.60
N GLU A 298 1.36 -39.55 19.53
CA GLU A 298 2.20 -38.90 20.54
C GLU A 298 3.33 -38.09 19.94
N TRP A 299 4.01 -38.66 18.94
CA TRP A 299 5.05 -37.96 18.22
C TRP A 299 4.50 -36.73 17.49
N LEU A 300 3.41 -36.89 16.73
CA LEU A 300 2.79 -35.78 15.99
C LEU A 300 2.31 -34.68 16.92
N PHE A 301 1.70 -35.06 18.05
CA PHE A 301 1.22 -34.13 19.07
C PHE A 301 2.34 -33.22 19.57
N ASN A 302 3.57 -33.71 19.72
CA ASN A 302 4.70 -32.90 20.16
C ASN A 302 5.33 -32.04 19.04
N ARG A 303 4.93 -32.23 17.78
CA ARG A 303 5.49 -31.54 16.61
C ARG A 303 4.59 -30.47 16.01
N ILE A 304 3.30 -30.49 16.33
CA ILE A 304 2.33 -29.51 15.85
C ILE A 304 1.76 -28.68 16.99
N THR A 305 1.35 -27.46 16.70
CA THR A 305 0.73 -26.54 17.68
C THR A 305 -0.73 -26.27 17.32
N VAL A 306 -1.49 -25.71 18.27
CA VAL A 306 -2.78 -25.08 17.95
C VAL A 306 -2.57 -24.04 16.85
N GLY A 307 -3.46 -24.01 15.87
CA GLY A 307 -3.35 -23.19 14.65
C GLY A 307 -2.65 -23.88 13.47
N THR A 308 -2.00 -25.05 13.68
CA THR A 308 -1.38 -25.82 12.58
C THR A 308 -2.40 -26.09 11.48
N THR A 309 -2.05 -25.78 10.23
CA THR A 309 -2.93 -26.02 9.08
C THR A 309 -2.98 -27.51 8.75
N VAL A 310 -4.19 -28.03 8.52
CA VAL A 310 -4.46 -29.42 8.13
C VAL A 310 -5.19 -29.40 6.79
N PHE A 311 -4.62 -30.00 5.76
CA PHE A 311 -5.32 -30.26 4.51
C PHE A 311 -5.78 -31.71 4.48
N ILE A 312 -7.02 -31.94 4.06
CA ILE A 312 -7.56 -33.27 3.81
C ILE A 312 -8.03 -33.33 2.36
N VAL A 313 -7.43 -34.25 1.60
CA VAL A 313 -7.67 -34.43 0.16
C VAL A 313 -8.15 -35.85 -0.14
N SER A 314 -8.83 -36.03 -1.26
CA SER A 314 -9.40 -37.33 -1.66
C SER A 314 -8.34 -38.36 -2.07
N ALA A 315 -7.21 -37.88 -2.60
CA ALA A 315 -6.11 -38.69 -3.14
C ALA A 315 -5.38 -39.55 -2.09
#